data_AF-A0A969IBE4-F1
#
_entry.id   AF-A0A969IBE4-F1
#
_cell.length_a   1.000
_cell.length_b   1.000
_cell.length_c   1.000
_cell.angle_alpha   90.00
_cell.angle_beta   90.00
_cell.angle_gamma   90.00
#
_symmetry.space_group_name_H-M   'P 1'
#
loop_
_entity.id
_entity.type
_entity.pdbx_description
1 polymer ?
#
loop_
_entity_poly.entity_id
_entity_poly.type
_entity_poly.pdbx_seq_one_letter_code
_entity_poly.pdbx_strand_id
1 'polypeptide(L)'
;MPWIEANGAALRYDIAGTGPRTVVLVHEMGGTLESWSDVVPLLNAKGYRTLTYDTRGAGLSEKARSPLSIDTMADDAAGLIETLDIEGKVAIAGIAVGGAIAIRFAVRHAKRTAALIAMSPATGIAPERRTAALAMVDAIERDGMRPGMDARSADLSA
;
A
#
# COMPACT_ATOMS: atom_id res chain seq x y z
N MET A 1 -16.53 0.85 -8.27
CA MET A 1 -15.58 1.25 -7.22
C MET A 1 -15.37 2.76 -7.29
N PRO A 2 -15.50 3.47 -6.17
CA PRO A 2 -15.37 4.93 -6.11
C PRO A 2 -13.91 5.43 -6.04
N TRP A 3 -13.75 6.73 -6.25
CA TRP A 3 -12.55 7.51 -5.91
C TRP A 3 -12.91 8.53 -4.84
N ILE A 4 -11.94 8.92 -4.04
CA ILE A 4 -12.09 10.01 -3.06
C ILE A 4 -10.79 10.77 -2.90
N GLU A 5 -10.91 12.07 -2.64
CA GLU A 5 -9.76 12.91 -2.30
C GLU A 5 -9.32 12.65 -0.85
N ALA A 6 -8.08 12.25 -0.67
CA ALA A 6 -7.47 11.99 0.63
C ALA A 6 -6.02 12.48 0.63
N ASN A 7 -5.65 13.27 1.64
CA ASN A 7 -4.30 13.84 1.77
C ASN A 7 -3.80 14.53 0.48
N GLY A 8 -4.70 15.19 -0.24
CA GLY A 8 -4.39 15.90 -1.49
C GLY A 8 -4.07 14.99 -2.69
N ALA A 9 -4.65 13.77 -2.74
CA ALA A 9 -4.64 12.93 -3.92
C ALA A 9 -5.97 12.16 -4.07
N ALA A 10 -6.38 11.95 -5.33
CA ALA A 10 -7.50 11.09 -5.67
C ALA A 10 -7.12 9.60 -5.54
N LEU A 11 -7.74 8.89 -4.60
CA LEU A 11 -7.48 7.47 -4.35
C LEU A 11 -8.66 6.59 -4.74
N ARG A 12 -8.42 5.56 -5.55
CA ARG A 12 -9.38 4.47 -5.80
C ARG A 12 -9.44 3.57 -4.57
N TYR A 13 -10.63 3.27 -4.09
CA TYR A 13 -10.83 2.39 -2.95
C TYR A 13 -12.06 1.48 -3.12
N ASP A 14 -12.15 0.49 -2.24
CA ASP A 14 -13.34 -0.34 -2.05
C ASP A 14 -13.57 -0.62 -0.56
N ILE A 15 -14.84 -0.68 -0.17
CA ILE A 15 -15.28 -1.05 1.18
C ILE A 15 -16.20 -2.25 1.05
N ALA A 16 -15.90 -3.31 1.81
CA ALA A 16 -16.73 -4.49 1.87
C ALA A 16 -16.98 -4.92 3.33
N GLY A 17 -18.11 -5.59 3.55
CA GLY A 17 -18.57 -6.00 4.89
C GLY A 17 -19.15 -4.86 5.73
N THR A 18 -19.93 -5.23 6.74
CA THR A 18 -20.67 -4.29 7.63
C THR A 18 -20.25 -4.39 9.09
N GLY A 19 -19.12 -5.04 9.35
CA GLY A 19 -18.58 -5.24 10.68
C GLY A 19 -18.21 -3.93 11.40
N PRO A 20 -18.33 -3.87 12.74
CA PRO A 20 -17.98 -2.67 13.52
C PRO A 20 -16.47 -2.42 13.58
N ARG A 21 -15.64 -3.41 13.24
CA ARG A 21 -14.18 -3.30 13.20
C ARG A 21 -13.69 -3.29 11.76
N THR A 22 -12.80 -2.35 11.44
CA THR A 22 -12.25 -2.19 10.09
C THR A 22 -10.83 -2.71 9.99
N VAL A 23 -10.54 -3.44 8.92
CA VAL A 23 -9.20 -3.85 8.48
C VAL A 23 -8.85 -3.09 7.21
N VAL A 24 -7.79 -2.28 7.25
CA VAL A 24 -7.24 -1.57 6.09
C VAL A 24 -6.15 -2.44 5.47
N LEU A 25 -6.26 -2.72 4.18
CA LEU A 25 -5.43 -3.66 3.43
C LEU A 25 -4.61 -2.90 2.38
N VAL A 26 -3.28 -2.91 2.53
CA VAL A 26 -2.33 -2.16 1.70
C VAL A 26 -1.52 -3.11 0.83
N HIS A 27 -1.65 -2.99 -0.49
CA HIS A 27 -1.00 -3.87 -1.46
C HIS A 27 0.53 -3.64 -1.58
N GLU A 28 1.19 -4.59 -2.22
CA GLU A 28 2.62 -4.61 -2.55
C GLU A 28 2.99 -3.69 -3.72
N MET A 29 4.29 -3.49 -3.96
CA MET A 29 4.76 -2.74 -5.13
C MET A 29 4.36 -3.45 -6.44
N GLY A 30 3.74 -2.71 -7.36
CA GLY A 30 3.22 -3.25 -8.62
C GLY A 30 1.83 -3.87 -8.53
N GLY A 31 1.29 -4.01 -7.31
CA GLY A 31 -0.07 -4.47 -7.06
C GLY A 31 -1.11 -3.35 -7.12
N THR A 32 -2.34 -3.73 -6.81
CA THR A 32 -3.52 -2.87 -6.71
C THR A 32 -4.44 -3.38 -5.59
N LEU A 33 -5.58 -2.73 -5.35
CA LEU A 33 -6.56 -3.21 -4.36
C LEU A 33 -7.03 -4.66 -4.62
N GLU A 34 -6.97 -5.13 -5.88
CA GLU A 34 -7.27 -6.50 -6.29
C GLU A 34 -6.30 -7.55 -5.75
N SER A 35 -5.10 -7.17 -5.26
CA SER A 35 -4.18 -8.10 -4.58
C SER A 35 -4.82 -8.76 -3.35
N TRP A 36 -5.96 -8.24 -2.86
CA TRP A 36 -6.68 -8.74 -1.70
C TRP A 36 -8.00 -9.47 -2.03
N SER A 37 -8.32 -9.72 -3.30
CA SER A 37 -9.61 -10.30 -3.71
C SER A 37 -9.95 -11.63 -3.04
N ASP A 38 -8.96 -12.46 -2.73
CA ASP A 38 -9.17 -13.74 -2.04
C ASP A 38 -9.27 -13.59 -0.50
N VAL A 39 -8.72 -12.51 0.05
CA VAL A 39 -8.65 -12.28 1.51
C VAL A 39 -9.89 -11.53 2.01
N VAL A 40 -10.40 -10.58 1.22
CA VAL A 40 -11.56 -9.76 1.59
C VAL A 40 -12.78 -10.61 2.00
N PRO A 41 -13.23 -11.61 1.21
CA PRO A 41 -14.37 -12.44 1.59
C PRO A 41 -14.16 -13.20 2.91
N LEU A 42 -12.93 -13.65 3.18
CA LEU A 42 -12.59 -14.39 4.40
C LEU A 42 -12.70 -13.49 5.64
N LEU A 43 -12.23 -12.24 5.55
CA LEU A 43 -12.34 -11.27 6.64
C LEU A 43 -13.79 -10.84 6.85
N ASN A 44 -14.54 -10.59 5.77
CA ASN A 44 -15.95 -10.22 5.88
C ASN A 44 -16.80 -11.35 6.48
N ALA A 45 -16.54 -12.62 6.13
CA ALA A 45 -17.19 -13.78 6.73
C ALA A 45 -16.91 -13.92 8.25
N LYS A 46 -15.82 -13.32 8.74
CA LYS A 46 -15.51 -13.22 10.18
C LYS A 46 -16.08 -11.97 10.84
N GLY A 47 -16.89 -11.18 10.12
CA GLY A 47 -17.56 -9.99 10.64
C GLY A 47 -16.68 -8.74 10.68
N TYR A 48 -15.60 -8.68 9.90
CA TYR A 48 -14.82 -7.45 9.72
C TYR A 48 -15.33 -6.65 8.52
N ARG A 49 -15.31 -5.32 8.64
CA ARG A 49 -15.32 -4.42 7.48
C ARG A 49 -13.90 -4.35 6.93
N THR A 50 -13.75 -4.34 5.62
CA THR A 50 -12.45 -4.21 4.94
C THR A 50 -12.43 -2.93 4.12
N LEU A 51 -11.30 -2.22 4.18
CA LEU A 51 -10.98 -1.11 3.29
C LEU A 51 -9.74 -1.51 2.49
N THR A 52 -9.89 -1.63 1.17
CA THR A 52 -8.77 -1.81 0.23
C THR A 52 -8.66 -0.57 -0.64
N TYR A 53 -7.45 -0.20 -1.05
CA TYR A 53 -7.26 0.95 -1.92
C TYR A 53 -6.00 0.80 -2.75
N ASP A 54 -5.98 1.47 -3.90
CA ASP A 54 -4.76 1.65 -4.66
C ASP A 54 -3.95 2.76 -4.01
N THR A 55 -2.73 2.45 -3.58
CA THR A 55 -1.81 3.48 -3.09
C THR A 55 -1.52 4.54 -4.15
N ARG A 56 -1.26 5.78 -3.73
CA ARG A 56 -0.83 6.86 -4.63
C ARG A 56 0.35 6.37 -5.50
N GLY A 57 0.28 6.60 -6.81
CA GLY A 57 1.24 6.05 -7.79
C GLY A 57 0.84 4.70 -8.39
N ALA A 58 0.00 3.90 -7.73
CA ALA A 58 -0.40 2.56 -8.18
C ALA A 58 -1.80 2.53 -8.82
N GLY A 59 -2.10 1.43 -9.53
CA GLY A 59 -3.42 1.13 -10.10
C GLY A 59 -4.10 2.29 -10.82
N LEU A 60 -5.32 2.63 -10.40
CA LEU A 60 -6.14 3.72 -10.92
C LEU A 60 -6.20 4.94 -9.97
N SER A 61 -5.41 4.94 -8.89
CA SER A 61 -5.20 6.12 -8.05
C SER A 61 -4.31 7.14 -8.77
N GLU A 62 -4.35 8.38 -8.29
CA GLU A 62 -3.52 9.46 -8.78
C GLU A 62 -2.03 9.07 -8.84
N LYS A 63 -1.38 9.45 -9.94
CA LYS A 63 0.06 9.18 -10.13
C LYS A 63 0.90 10.24 -9.44
N ALA A 64 1.90 9.79 -8.69
CA ALA A 64 2.84 10.69 -8.04
C ALA A 64 3.59 11.52 -9.09
N ARG A 65 3.56 12.85 -8.94
CA ARG A 65 4.32 13.81 -9.77
C ARG A 65 5.60 14.30 -9.10
N SER A 66 5.78 13.97 -7.83
CA SER A 66 6.91 14.31 -6.98
C SER A 66 7.38 13.05 -6.23
N PRO A 67 8.60 13.04 -5.68
CA PRO A 67 9.10 11.91 -4.90
C PRO A 67 8.11 11.50 -3.80
N LEU A 68 7.73 10.22 -3.83
CA LEU A 68 6.75 9.65 -2.90
C LEU A 68 7.49 8.98 -1.74
N SER A 69 7.18 9.39 -0.51
CA SER A 69 7.74 8.80 0.70
C SER A 69 6.75 7.82 1.35
N ILE A 70 7.26 6.82 2.08
CA ILE A 70 6.41 5.92 2.88
C ILE A 70 5.59 6.70 3.92
N ASP A 71 6.11 7.82 4.43
CA ASP A 71 5.39 8.70 5.35
C ASP A 71 4.17 9.32 4.68
N THR A 72 4.33 9.85 3.47
CA THR A 72 3.21 10.37 2.67
C THR A 72 2.19 9.28 2.41
N MET A 73 2.62 8.07 2.03
CA MET A 73 1.70 6.95 1.77
C MET A 73 0.98 6.46 3.04
N ALA A 74 1.61 6.58 4.22
CA ALA A 74 0.96 6.31 5.50
C ALA A 74 -0.08 7.40 5.85
N ASP A 75 0.23 8.66 5.55
CA ASP A 75 -0.69 9.78 5.73
C ASP A 75 -1.85 9.73 4.72
N ASP A 76 -1.65 9.16 3.53
CA ASP A 76 -2.72 8.86 2.57
C ASP A 76 -3.73 7.86 3.15
N ALA A 77 -3.24 6.79 3.79
CA ALA A 77 -4.11 5.82 4.46
C ALA A 77 -4.91 6.48 5.59
N ALA A 78 -4.26 7.34 6.39
CA ALA A 78 -4.93 8.06 7.47
C ALA A 78 -5.98 9.05 6.95
N GLY A 79 -5.64 9.83 5.94
CA GLY A 79 -6.56 10.75 5.27
C GLY A 79 -7.73 10.00 4.65
N LEU A 80 -7.49 8.84 4.02
CA LEU A 80 -8.56 8.03 3.45
C LEU A 80 -9.53 7.52 4.52
N ILE A 81 -9.01 7.04 5.65
CA ILE A 81 -9.83 6.60 6.78
C ILE A 81 -10.65 7.77 7.35
N GLU A 82 -10.06 8.97 7.42
CA GLU A 82 -10.74 10.19 7.89
C GLU A 82 -11.83 10.64 6.92
N THR A 83 -11.54 10.80 5.63
CA THR A 83 -12.52 11.26 4.63
C THR A 83 -13.67 10.27 4.44
N LEU A 84 -13.47 8.98 4.74
CA LEU A 84 -14.51 7.95 4.70
C LEU A 84 -15.32 7.85 5.99
N ASP A 85 -15.11 8.76 6.94
CA ASP A 85 -15.78 8.78 8.26
C ASP A 85 -15.67 7.42 8.98
N ILE A 86 -14.53 6.73 8.83
CA ILE A 86 -14.28 5.47 9.51
C ILE A 86 -13.93 5.79 10.97
N GLU A 87 -14.92 5.67 11.84
CA GLU A 87 -14.76 5.99 13.25
C GLU A 87 -13.85 4.99 14.00
N GLY A 88 -13.19 5.51 15.04
CA GLY A 88 -12.38 4.71 15.95
C GLY A 88 -11.03 4.25 15.37
N LYS A 89 -10.54 3.15 15.94
CA LYS A 89 -9.26 2.54 15.57
C LYS A 89 -9.46 1.44 14.52
N VAL A 90 -8.52 1.30 13.60
CA VAL A 90 -8.51 0.28 12.57
C VAL A 90 -7.35 -0.70 12.77
N ALA A 91 -7.50 -1.94 12.34
CA ALA A 91 -6.36 -2.79 12.06
C ALA A 91 -5.79 -2.41 10.70
N ILE A 92 -4.47 -2.34 10.56
CA ILE A 92 -3.82 -2.13 9.27
C ILE A 92 -2.93 -3.33 8.93
N ALA A 93 -3.06 -3.81 7.70
CA ALA A 93 -2.36 -4.96 7.18
C ALA A 93 -1.74 -4.63 5.82
N GLY A 94 -0.50 -5.06 5.59
CA GLY A 94 0.14 -4.82 4.29
C GLY A 94 1.29 -5.75 3.96
N ILE A 95 1.57 -5.89 2.66
CA ILE A 95 2.60 -6.77 2.09
C ILE A 95 3.73 -5.95 1.48
N ALA A 96 5.00 -6.32 1.71
CA ALA A 96 6.16 -5.63 1.13
C ALA A 96 6.16 -4.11 1.37
N VAL A 97 6.03 -3.29 0.33
CA VAL A 97 5.88 -1.83 0.46
C VAL A 97 4.64 -1.47 1.29
N GLY A 98 3.51 -2.17 1.07
CA GLY A 98 2.32 -2.04 1.92
C GLY A 98 2.59 -2.39 3.38
N GLY A 99 3.49 -3.34 3.66
CA GLY A 99 3.92 -3.66 5.01
C GLY A 99 4.74 -2.53 5.66
N ALA A 100 5.61 -1.87 4.89
CA ALA A 100 6.35 -0.70 5.35
C ALA A 100 5.40 0.49 5.64
N ILE A 101 4.39 0.69 4.78
CA ILE A 101 3.33 1.69 4.98
C ILE A 101 2.54 1.38 6.25
N ALA A 102 2.13 0.12 6.47
CA ALA A 102 1.41 -0.29 7.65
C ALA A 102 2.19 -0.02 8.95
N ILE A 103 3.50 -0.30 8.95
CA ILE A 103 4.39 0.02 10.08
C ILE A 103 4.44 1.54 10.30
N ARG A 104 4.66 2.34 9.24
CA ARG A 104 4.73 3.80 9.37
C ARG A 104 3.40 4.40 9.81
N PHE A 105 2.27 3.88 9.35
CA PHE A 105 0.94 4.25 9.83
C PHE A 105 0.81 3.98 11.31
N ALA A 106 1.19 2.79 11.79
CA ALA A 106 1.08 2.44 13.21
C ALA A 106 1.89 3.38 14.12
N VAL A 107 3.06 3.84 13.65
CA VAL A 107 3.91 4.80 14.38
C VAL A 107 3.33 6.21 14.35
N ARG A 108 2.97 6.72 13.16
CA ARG A 108 2.52 8.11 12.95
C ARG A 108 1.09 8.35 13.45
N HIS A 109 0.23 7.33 13.31
CA HIS A 109 -1.21 7.36 13.59
C HIS A 109 -1.57 6.35 14.69
N ALA A 110 -0.72 6.25 15.73
CA ALA A 110 -0.89 5.28 16.82
C ALA A 110 -2.26 5.36 17.51
N LYS A 111 -2.84 6.57 17.62
CA LYS A 111 -4.19 6.77 18.18
C LYS A 111 -5.31 6.16 17.32
N ARG A 112 -5.06 5.95 16.02
CA ARG A 112 -5.96 5.31 15.06
C ARG A 112 -5.67 3.83 14.86
N THR A 113 -4.62 3.28 15.48
CA THR A 113 -4.18 1.91 15.24
C THR A 113 -4.67 0.96 16.33
N ALA A 114 -5.49 -0.02 15.94
CA ALA A 114 -5.94 -1.11 16.81
C ALA A 114 -4.97 -2.31 16.76
N ALA A 115 -4.46 -2.61 15.57
CA ALA A 115 -3.52 -3.71 15.33
C ALA A 115 -2.69 -3.44 14.06
N LEU A 116 -1.51 -4.06 13.99
CA LEU A 116 -0.59 -4.01 12.85
C LEU A 116 -0.30 -5.44 12.37
N ILE A 117 -0.45 -5.69 11.07
CA ILE A 117 -0.07 -6.93 10.41
C ILE A 117 0.90 -6.58 9.27
N ALA A 118 2.17 -6.93 9.44
CA ALA A 118 3.21 -6.66 8.44
C ALA A 118 3.68 -7.97 7.81
N MET A 119 3.44 -8.14 6.51
CA MET A 119 3.79 -9.35 5.75
C MET A 119 5.01 -9.06 4.88
N SER A 120 6.16 -9.63 5.23
CA SER A 120 7.44 -9.41 4.53
C SER A 120 7.74 -7.91 4.24
N PRO A 121 7.69 -7.02 5.24
CA PRO A 121 7.73 -5.58 5.02
C PRO A 121 9.06 -5.11 4.40
N ALA A 122 8.97 -4.15 3.47
CA ALA A 122 10.13 -3.51 2.86
C ALA A 122 10.73 -2.45 3.80
N THR A 123 11.47 -2.90 4.82
CA THR A 123 12.01 -2.01 5.87
C THR A 123 13.33 -1.33 5.52
N GLY A 124 13.87 -1.60 4.32
CA GLY A 124 15.11 -1.00 3.84
C GLY A 124 15.75 -1.84 2.74
N ILE A 125 16.84 -1.30 2.18
CA ILE A 125 17.70 -2.02 1.23
C ILE A 125 19.02 -2.28 1.94
N ALA A 126 19.45 -3.55 1.94
CA ALA A 126 20.74 -3.92 2.51
C ALA A 126 21.86 -3.11 1.83
N PRO A 127 22.86 -2.59 2.57
CA PRO A 127 23.89 -1.69 2.03
C PRO A 127 24.54 -2.22 0.75
N GLU A 128 24.84 -3.51 0.71
CA GLU A 128 25.45 -4.21 -0.42
C GLU A 128 24.56 -4.25 -1.68
N ARG A 129 23.24 -4.12 -1.52
CA ARG A 129 22.26 -4.07 -2.63
C ARG A 129 21.91 -2.64 -3.05
N ARG A 130 22.31 -1.63 -2.27
CA ARG A 130 21.88 -0.23 -2.47
C ARG A 130 22.35 0.33 -3.81
N THR A 131 23.61 0.10 -4.19
CA THR A 131 24.17 0.60 -5.45
C THR A 131 23.43 0.00 -6.65
N ALA A 132 23.20 -1.32 -6.64
CA ALA A 132 22.47 -2.00 -7.71
C ALA A 132 21.01 -1.52 -7.80
N ALA A 133 20.35 -1.32 -6.65
CA ALA A 133 18.99 -0.80 -6.61
C ALA A 133 18.90 0.62 -7.20
N LEU A 134 19.85 1.50 -6.89
CA LEU A 134 19.90 2.84 -7.46
C LEU A 134 20.17 2.81 -8.97
N ALA A 135 21.09 1.96 -9.43
CA ALA A 135 21.34 1.79 -10.86
C ALA A 135 20.09 1.27 -11.61
N MET A 136 19.29 0.41 -10.97
CA MET A 136 18.01 -0.04 -11.52
C MET A 136 16.98 1.10 -11.60
N VAL A 137 16.92 1.97 -10.59
CA VAL A 137 16.07 3.16 -10.62
C VAL A 137 16.48 4.08 -11.77
N ASP A 138 17.76 4.40 -11.90
CA ASP A 138 18.28 5.27 -12.97
C ASP A 138 17.96 4.70 -14.36
N ALA A 139 18.10 3.38 -14.54
CA ALA A 139 17.77 2.71 -15.79
C ALA A 139 16.26 2.76 -16.08
N ILE A 140 15.41 2.58 -15.07
CA ILE A 140 13.95 2.68 -15.20
C ILE A 140 13.53 4.11 -15.56
N GLU A 141 14.15 5.12 -14.95
CA GLU A 141 13.85 6.53 -15.24
C GLU A 141 14.27 6.91 -16.67
N ARG A 142 15.42 6.42 -17.14
CA ARG A 142 15.94 6.72 -18.47
C ARG A 142 15.24 5.93 -19.58
N ASP A 143 15.06 4.63 -19.39
CA ASP A 143 14.69 3.68 -20.44
C ASP A 143 13.27 3.12 -20.28
N GLY A 144 12.57 3.52 -19.21
CA GLY A 144 11.25 3.03 -18.83
C GLY A 144 11.28 1.69 -18.09
N MET A 145 10.10 1.20 -17.71
CA MET A 145 9.98 -0.02 -16.87
C MET A 145 10.34 -1.32 -17.59
N ARG A 146 10.20 -1.39 -18.92
CA ARG A 146 10.35 -2.66 -19.67
C ARG A 146 11.75 -3.28 -19.50
N PRO A 147 12.87 -2.55 -19.71
CA PRO A 147 14.21 -3.10 -19.47
C PRO A 147 14.43 -3.59 -18.04
N GLY A 148 13.86 -2.89 -17.04
CA GLY A 148 13.97 -3.29 -15.63
C GLY A 148 13.18 -4.56 -15.30
N MET A 149 12.07 -4.82 -15.99
CA MET A 149 11.30 -6.06 -15.83
C MET A 149 11.98 -7.26 -16.48
N ASP A 150 12.56 -7.08 -17.67
CA ASP A 150 13.24 -8.14 -18.41
C ASP A 150 14.51 -8.63 -17.69
N ALA A 151 15.22 -7.74 -16.99
CA ALA A 151 16.36 -8.12 -16.16
C ALA A 151 15.94 -8.97 -14.95
N ARG A 152 14.78 -8.69 -14.35
CA ARG A 152 14.30 -9.35 -13.13
C ARG A 152 13.71 -10.74 -13.39
N SER A 153 13.16 -10.98 -14.57
CA SER A 153 12.67 -12.30 -14.99
C SER A 153 13.82 -13.28 -15.28
N ALA A 154 14.96 -12.79 -15.76
CA ALA A 154 16.16 -13.60 -15.94
C ALA A 154 16.72 -14.12 -14.59
N ASP A 155 16.70 -13.31 -13.54
CA ASP A 155 17.18 -13.72 -12.20
C ASP A 155 16.27 -14.75 -11.50
N LEU A 156 14.97 -14.79 -11.81
CA LEU A 156 14.02 -15.76 -11.22
C LEU A 156 14.00 -17.11 -11.95
N SER A 157 14.69 -17.21 -13.08
CA SER A 157 14.81 -18.43 -13.88
C SER A 157 16.20 -19.10 -13.77
N ALA A 158 17.08 -18.57 -12.92
CA ALA A 158 18.38 -19.11 -12.55
C ALA A 158 18.35 -19.70 -11.12
#